data_AF-L0I7U4-F1
#
_entry.id   AF-L0I7U4-F1
#
_cell.length_a   1.000
_cell.length_b   1.000
_cell.length_c   1.000
_cell.angle_alpha   90.00
_cell.angle_beta   90.00
_cell.angle_gamma   90.00
#
_symmetry.space_group_name_H-M   'P 1'
#
loop_
_entity.id
_entity.type
_entity.pdbx_description
1 polymer ?
#
loop_
_entity_poly.entity_id
_entity_poly.type
_entity_poly.pdbx_seq_one_letter_code
_entity_poly.pdbx_strand_id
1 'polypeptide(L)'
;MNANIIGQDDTGVGLVLSDNENREHELGIDGEGDIIHHQVDGIPNDPSTRTQTEKEQFSQARRYAKYYVAQETEYDTIPWNLNPKRFETVREALADLTVDELDDSFGDLFAQSLSHYADDPDVDTGGIERPYELPADKIGPEGAVLYEQELYLDDEGAIEGVSGVIVEYYVAKGERTTVRHDEAPVPDRDPDARVEISPAPFVDLKPFRDYLVYNLRCQIRDCYVGMGLEPPAEYKVLGPGQYRFTGKYQHFECYLAYFDVDADIPGYSHEFAPELPISDAELGGLVDPGSERSLYSQLKGALFSR
;
A
#
# COMPACT_ATOMS: atom_id res chain seq x y z
N MET A 1 -6.15 19.86 -7.78
CA MET A 1 -7.11 19.32 -8.78
C MET A 1 -8.51 19.81 -8.46
N ASN A 2 -9.33 20.09 -9.48
CA ASN A 2 -10.77 20.37 -9.35
C ASN A 2 -11.49 19.90 -10.63
N ALA A 3 -12.73 19.41 -10.55
CA ALA A 3 -13.45 18.86 -11.69
C ALA A 3 -14.94 19.27 -11.69
N ASN A 4 -15.56 19.24 -12.86
CA ASN A 4 -17.00 19.38 -13.04
C ASN A 4 -17.48 18.45 -14.16
N ILE A 5 -18.61 17.77 -13.95
CA ILE A 5 -19.30 17.01 -15.01
C ILE A 5 -19.96 18.01 -15.97
N ILE A 6 -19.72 17.83 -17.28
CA ILE A 6 -20.29 18.68 -18.34
C ILE A 6 -21.38 17.96 -19.16
N GLY A 7 -21.49 16.63 -19.03
CA GLY A 7 -22.54 15.84 -19.66
C GLY A 7 -22.45 14.36 -19.27
N GLN A 8 -23.57 13.66 -19.40
CA GLN A 8 -23.67 12.22 -19.23
C GLN A 8 -24.66 11.67 -20.25
N ASP A 9 -24.30 10.58 -20.92
CA ASP A 9 -25.18 9.84 -21.83
C ASP A 9 -24.91 8.32 -21.73
N ASP A 10 -25.52 7.54 -22.61
CA ASP A 10 -25.40 6.07 -22.62
C ASP A 10 -23.95 5.58 -22.89
N THR A 11 -23.07 6.45 -23.38
CA THR A 11 -21.66 6.15 -23.64
C THR A 11 -20.79 6.39 -22.41
N GLY A 12 -21.15 7.34 -21.54
CA GLY A 12 -20.39 7.66 -20.34
C GLY A 12 -20.57 9.10 -19.84
N VAL A 13 -19.58 9.55 -19.06
CA VAL A 13 -19.53 10.86 -18.41
C VAL A 13 -18.44 11.71 -19.05
N GLY A 14 -18.82 12.90 -19.54
CA GLY A 14 -17.90 13.95 -19.94
C GLY A 14 -17.62 14.90 -18.77
N LEU A 15 -16.35 15.22 -18.53
CA LEU A 15 -15.94 16.15 -17.49
C LEU A 15 -14.81 17.07 -17.94
N VAL A 16 -14.75 18.23 -17.30
CA VAL A 16 -13.61 19.15 -17.38
C VAL A 16 -12.96 19.23 -16.01
N LEU A 17 -11.63 19.13 -15.96
CA LEU A 17 -10.88 19.28 -14.72
C LEU A 17 -9.69 20.22 -14.89
N SER A 18 -9.35 20.94 -13.82
CA SER A 18 -8.13 21.74 -13.73
C SER A 18 -7.09 21.02 -12.89
N ASP A 19 -5.89 20.85 -13.44
CA ASP A 19 -4.78 20.24 -12.73
C ASP A 19 -4.08 21.20 -11.75
N ASN A 20 -3.01 20.72 -11.09
CA ASN A 20 -2.27 21.52 -10.12
C ASN A 20 -1.46 22.66 -10.76
N GLU A 21 -1.27 22.64 -12.08
CA GLU A 21 -0.65 23.72 -12.87
C GLU A 21 -1.72 24.64 -13.50
N ASN A 22 -2.99 24.48 -13.11
CA ASN A 22 -4.16 25.17 -13.66
C ASN A 22 -4.39 24.94 -15.16
N ARG A 23 -3.91 23.82 -15.71
CA ARG A 23 -4.26 23.42 -17.07
C ARG A 23 -5.62 22.74 -17.06
N GLU A 24 -6.41 23.07 -18.07
CA GLU A 24 -7.72 22.48 -18.28
C GLU A 24 -7.60 21.19 -19.10
N HIS A 25 -8.19 20.13 -18.58
CA HIS A 25 -8.31 18.83 -19.24
C HIS A 25 -9.79 18.55 -19.51
N GLU A 26 -10.08 18.13 -20.73
CA GLU A 26 -11.39 17.60 -21.10
C GLU A 26 -11.27 16.07 -21.22
N LEU A 27 -12.11 15.34 -20.49
CA LEU A 27 -12.10 13.88 -20.47
C LEU A 27 -13.50 13.31 -20.70
N GLY A 28 -13.54 12.12 -21.30
CA GLY A 28 -14.70 11.23 -21.32
C GLY A 28 -14.35 9.90 -20.66
N ILE A 29 -15.22 9.41 -19.79
CA ILE A 29 -15.06 8.15 -19.05
C ILE A 29 -16.33 7.32 -19.22
N ASP A 30 -16.22 6.03 -19.55
CA ASP A 30 -17.38 5.14 -19.57
C ASP A 30 -17.78 4.63 -18.18
N GLY A 31 -18.85 3.85 -18.09
CA GLY A 31 -19.35 3.31 -16.83
C GLY A 31 -18.41 2.29 -16.14
N GLU A 32 -17.44 1.74 -16.87
CA GLU A 32 -16.41 0.83 -16.34
C GLU A 32 -15.14 1.59 -15.90
N GLY A 33 -15.11 2.90 -16.15
CA GLY A 33 -14.01 3.78 -15.79
C GLY A 33 -12.94 3.90 -16.86
N ASP A 34 -13.13 3.37 -18.06
CA ASP A 34 -12.18 3.49 -19.16
C ASP A 34 -12.21 4.89 -19.78
N ILE A 35 -11.02 5.38 -20.15
CA ILE A 35 -10.86 6.73 -20.70
C ILE A 35 -11.17 6.71 -22.20
N ILE A 36 -12.35 7.20 -22.58
CA ILE A 36 -12.79 7.31 -23.98
C ILE A 36 -12.05 8.44 -24.71
N HIS A 37 -11.85 9.56 -24.00
CA HIS A 37 -11.27 10.78 -24.54
C HIS A 37 -10.46 11.49 -23.44
N HIS A 38 -9.32 12.08 -23.81
CA HIS A 38 -8.58 12.98 -22.93
C HIS A 38 -7.78 13.99 -23.78
N GLN A 39 -8.19 15.25 -23.74
CA GLN A 39 -7.52 16.38 -24.38
C GLN A 39 -7.08 17.41 -23.32
N VAL A 40 -5.94 18.04 -23.56
CA VAL A 40 -5.39 19.13 -22.75
C VAL A 40 -4.47 19.98 -23.61
N ASP A 41 -4.57 21.30 -23.47
CA ASP A 41 -3.67 22.21 -24.15
C ASP A 41 -2.29 22.25 -23.48
N GLY A 42 -1.24 22.28 -24.31
CA GLY A 42 0.14 22.39 -23.83
C GLY A 42 0.81 21.07 -23.43
N ILE A 43 0.11 19.94 -23.45
CA ILE A 43 0.72 18.60 -23.37
C ILE A 43 0.54 17.90 -24.72
N PRO A 44 1.60 17.35 -25.34
CA PRO A 44 1.46 16.64 -26.61
C PRO A 44 0.46 15.47 -26.57
N ASN A 45 -0.34 15.30 -27.62
CA ASN A 45 -1.25 14.16 -27.73
C ASN A 45 -0.50 12.82 -27.90
N ASP A 46 0.64 12.83 -28.59
CA ASP A 46 1.49 11.66 -28.76
C ASP A 46 2.25 11.35 -27.45
N PRO A 47 1.96 10.22 -26.76
CA PRO A 47 2.62 9.87 -25.51
C PRO A 47 4.15 9.72 -25.63
N SER A 48 4.67 9.40 -26.82
CA SER A 48 6.11 9.24 -27.04
C SER A 48 6.87 10.57 -26.97
N THR A 49 6.18 11.68 -27.19
CA THR A 49 6.76 13.03 -27.20
C THR A 49 6.68 13.76 -25.86
N ARG A 50 5.98 13.18 -24.88
CA ARG A 50 5.83 13.74 -23.53
C ARG A 50 7.08 13.51 -22.68
N THR A 51 7.45 14.51 -21.89
CA THR A 51 8.39 14.38 -20.78
C THR A 51 7.85 13.43 -19.71
N GLN A 52 8.72 12.97 -18.82
CA GLN A 52 8.32 12.10 -17.71
C GLN A 52 7.30 12.79 -16.79
N THR A 53 7.54 14.06 -16.45
CA THR A 53 6.61 14.88 -15.64
C THR A 53 5.25 15.03 -16.32
N GLU A 54 5.21 15.34 -17.62
CA GLU A 54 3.94 15.45 -18.36
C GLU A 54 3.17 14.13 -18.40
N LYS A 55 3.86 12.98 -18.53
CA LYS A 55 3.22 11.66 -18.46
C LYS A 55 2.57 11.41 -17.11
N GLU A 56 3.21 11.81 -16.01
CA GLU A 56 2.65 11.63 -14.68
C GLU A 56 1.48 12.57 -14.42
N GLN A 57 1.59 13.85 -14.78
CA GLN A 57 0.50 14.82 -14.68
C GLN A 57 -0.74 14.34 -15.47
N PHE A 58 -0.54 13.81 -16.68
CA PHE A 58 -1.60 13.20 -17.48
C PHE A 58 -2.24 11.97 -16.79
N SER A 59 -1.42 11.19 -16.08
CA SER A 59 -1.87 10.01 -15.33
C SER A 59 -2.57 10.39 -14.01
N GLN A 60 -2.19 11.50 -13.37
CA GLN A 60 -2.86 12.05 -12.20
C GLN A 60 -4.25 12.57 -12.58
N ALA A 61 -4.35 13.36 -13.66
CA ALA A 61 -5.63 13.86 -14.18
C ALA A 61 -6.62 12.71 -14.45
N ARG A 62 -6.18 11.63 -15.10
CA ARG A 62 -7.02 10.45 -15.35
C ARG A 62 -7.45 9.73 -14.07
N ARG A 63 -6.56 9.56 -13.10
CA ARG A 63 -6.89 8.94 -11.80
C ARG A 63 -7.88 9.80 -11.02
N TYR A 64 -7.67 11.11 -10.97
CA TYR A 64 -8.59 12.04 -10.33
C TYR A 64 -9.96 12.07 -11.02
N ALA A 65 -10.00 12.01 -12.35
CA ALA A 65 -11.25 11.95 -13.10
C ALA A 65 -12.07 10.69 -12.77
N LYS A 66 -11.43 9.51 -12.76
CA LYS A 66 -12.07 8.25 -12.32
C LYS A 66 -12.56 8.33 -10.87
N TYR A 67 -11.79 8.95 -9.98
CA TYR A 67 -12.22 9.14 -8.60
C TYR A 67 -13.44 10.07 -8.50
N TYR A 68 -13.40 11.21 -9.18
CA TYR A 68 -14.47 12.20 -9.15
C TYR A 68 -15.78 11.65 -9.73
N VAL A 69 -15.73 10.93 -10.86
CA VAL A 69 -16.92 10.28 -11.43
C VAL A 69 -17.54 9.28 -10.45
N ALA A 70 -16.73 8.46 -9.78
CA ALA A 70 -17.24 7.51 -8.78
C ALA A 70 -17.80 8.18 -7.52
N GLN A 71 -17.40 9.42 -7.20
CA GLN A 71 -17.99 10.18 -6.09
C GLN A 71 -19.33 10.83 -6.46
N GLU A 72 -19.46 11.30 -7.71
CA GLU A 72 -20.60 12.12 -8.16
C GLU A 72 -21.67 11.33 -8.91
N THR A 73 -21.40 10.05 -9.23
CA THR A 73 -22.29 9.18 -10.01
C THR A 73 -22.42 7.79 -9.38
N GLU A 74 -23.20 6.92 -10.01
CA GLU A 74 -23.35 5.51 -9.60
C GLU A 74 -22.27 4.57 -10.17
N TYR A 75 -21.38 5.07 -11.04
CA TYR A 75 -20.37 4.25 -11.70
C TYR A 75 -19.20 3.92 -10.78
N ASP A 76 -18.80 2.65 -10.71
CA ASP A 76 -17.58 2.21 -10.02
C ASP A 76 -16.37 2.33 -10.94
N THR A 77 -15.93 3.57 -11.18
CA THR A 77 -14.86 3.86 -12.14
C THR A 77 -13.45 3.76 -11.53
N ILE A 78 -13.33 3.51 -10.22
CA ILE A 78 -12.04 3.44 -9.54
C ILE A 78 -11.52 2.00 -9.58
N PRO A 79 -10.34 1.73 -10.17
CA PRO A 79 -9.74 0.40 -10.12
C PRO A 79 -9.60 -0.08 -8.68
N TRP A 80 -9.82 -1.37 -8.43
CA TRP A 80 -9.78 -1.95 -7.07
C TRP A 80 -8.51 -1.58 -6.30
N ASN A 81 -7.36 -1.53 -6.99
CA ASN A 81 -6.07 -1.20 -6.39
C ASN A 81 -5.81 0.31 -6.23
N LEU A 82 -6.80 1.18 -6.44
CA LEU A 82 -6.69 2.64 -6.31
C LEU A 82 -7.86 3.25 -5.54
N ASN A 83 -8.65 2.42 -4.83
CA ASN A 83 -9.85 2.87 -4.15
C ASN A 83 -9.58 3.16 -2.66
N PRO A 84 -9.39 4.43 -2.25
CA PRO A 84 -9.05 4.77 -0.88
C PRO A 84 -10.15 4.37 0.12
N LYS A 85 -11.41 4.41 -0.29
CA LYS A 85 -12.54 4.01 0.58
C LYS A 85 -12.54 2.50 0.81
N ARG A 86 -12.32 1.72 -0.25
CA ARG A 86 -12.25 0.25 -0.15
C ARG A 86 -11.05 -0.18 0.69
N PHE A 87 -9.89 0.46 0.51
CA PHE A 87 -8.73 0.23 1.36
C PHE A 87 -8.98 0.55 2.83
N GLU A 88 -9.73 1.62 3.13
CA GLU A 88 -10.11 1.93 4.50
C GLU A 88 -11.02 0.86 5.11
N THR A 89 -12.02 0.37 4.36
CA THR A 89 -12.87 -0.74 4.82
C THR A 89 -12.05 -2.01 5.10
N VAL A 90 -11.13 -2.38 4.20
CA VAL A 90 -10.23 -3.53 4.43
C VAL A 90 -9.33 -3.28 5.64
N ARG A 91 -8.83 -2.06 5.81
CA ARG A 91 -7.97 -1.69 6.94
C ARG A 91 -8.70 -1.82 8.28
N GLU A 92 -9.97 -1.41 8.36
CA GLU A 92 -10.82 -1.57 9.54
C GLU A 92 -11.10 -3.06 9.81
N ALA A 93 -11.52 -3.83 8.81
CA ALA A 93 -11.77 -5.25 8.94
C ALA A 93 -10.52 -6.04 9.40
N LEU A 94 -9.34 -5.69 8.87
CA LEU A 94 -8.08 -6.28 9.27
C LEU A 94 -7.70 -5.94 10.72
N ALA A 95 -7.97 -4.71 11.17
CA ALA A 95 -7.69 -4.29 12.54
C ALA A 95 -8.57 -5.01 13.57
N ASP A 96 -9.79 -5.38 13.18
CA ASP A 96 -10.78 -6.03 14.03
C ASP A 96 -10.60 -7.56 14.17
N LEU A 97 -9.71 -8.17 13.36
CA LEU A 97 -9.43 -9.61 13.45
C LEU A 97 -8.90 -9.99 14.84
N THR A 98 -9.41 -11.10 15.35
CA THR A 98 -8.83 -11.79 16.50
C THR A 98 -7.49 -12.44 16.13
N VAL A 99 -6.69 -12.82 17.13
CA VAL A 99 -5.40 -13.49 16.89
C VAL A 99 -5.60 -14.82 16.16
N ASP A 100 -6.66 -15.57 16.48
CA ASP A 100 -6.94 -16.86 15.85
C ASP A 100 -7.32 -16.66 14.36
N GLU A 101 -8.20 -15.70 14.04
CA GLU A 101 -8.57 -15.39 12.64
C GLU A 101 -7.39 -14.85 11.82
N LEU A 102 -6.53 -14.09 12.48
CA LEU A 102 -5.30 -13.55 11.90
C LEU A 102 -4.28 -14.65 11.61
N ASP A 103 -4.10 -15.63 12.50
CA ASP A 103 -3.26 -16.80 12.25
C ASP A 103 -3.83 -17.64 11.09
N ASP A 104 -5.14 -17.90 11.11
CA ASP A 104 -5.83 -18.67 10.07
C ASP A 104 -5.69 -18.04 8.67
N SER A 105 -5.70 -16.70 8.58
CA SER A 105 -5.68 -15.98 7.30
C SER A 105 -4.27 -15.54 6.87
N PHE A 106 -3.42 -15.13 7.82
CA PHE A 106 -2.13 -14.49 7.54
C PHE A 106 -0.93 -15.26 8.14
N GLY A 107 -1.14 -16.44 8.73
CA GLY A 107 -0.08 -17.24 9.35
C GLY A 107 1.08 -17.56 8.39
N ASP A 108 0.77 -17.93 7.14
CA ASP A 108 1.80 -18.17 6.12
C ASP A 108 2.54 -16.90 5.73
N LEU A 109 1.84 -15.77 5.59
CA LEU A 109 2.48 -14.48 5.30
C LEU A 109 3.40 -14.04 6.45
N PHE A 110 2.93 -14.21 7.70
CA PHE A 110 3.68 -13.97 8.92
C PHE A 110 4.95 -14.83 8.98
N ALA A 111 4.79 -16.15 8.82
CA ALA A 111 5.90 -17.11 8.82
C ALA A 111 6.90 -16.82 7.70
N GLN A 112 6.41 -16.52 6.50
CA GLN A 112 7.23 -16.16 5.36
C GLN A 112 8.05 -14.90 5.63
N SER A 113 7.45 -13.85 6.20
CA SER A 113 8.13 -12.60 6.58
C SER A 113 9.19 -12.85 7.64
N LEU A 114 8.82 -13.50 8.75
CA LEU A 114 9.72 -13.73 9.90
C LEU A 114 10.90 -14.65 9.55
N SER A 115 10.72 -15.58 8.60
CA SER A 115 11.78 -16.51 8.16
C SER A 115 12.99 -15.83 7.52
N HIS A 116 12.93 -14.54 7.18
CA HIS A 116 14.12 -13.77 6.74
C HIS A 116 15.12 -13.55 7.86
N TYR A 117 14.66 -13.62 9.11
CA TYR A 117 15.44 -13.30 10.29
C TYR A 117 15.91 -14.56 11.04
N ALA A 118 15.79 -15.75 10.43
CA ALA A 118 16.18 -17.01 11.07
C ALA A 118 17.67 -17.07 11.45
N ASP A 119 18.54 -16.35 10.72
CA ASP A 119 19.97 -16.25 10.99
C ASP A 119 20.34 -14.98 11.79
N ASP A 120 19.37 -14.14 12.14
CA ASP A 120 19.60 -12.91 12.92
C ASP A 120 19.63 -13.23 14.42
N PRO A 121 20.77 -13.04 15.12
CA PRO A 121 20.89 -13.38 16.54
C PRO A 121 20.06 -12.48 17.47
N ASP A 122 19.57 -11.34 16.99
CA ASP A 122 18.74 -10.41 17.78
C ASP A 122 17.23 -10.70 17.61
N VAL A 123 16.83 -11.64 16.75
CA VAL A 123 15.42 -11.98 16.47
C VAL A 123 15.11 -13.43 16.90
N ASP A 124 14.22 -13.60 17.90
CA ASP A 124 13.71 -14.92 18.27
C ASP A 124 12.58 -15.32 17.33
N THR A 125 12.94 -16.03 16.26
CA THR A 125 11.96 -16.55 15.31
C THR A 125 11.16 -17.75 15.82
N GLY A 126 11.44 -18.25 17.03
CA GLY A 126 10.78 -19.44 17.59
C GLY A 126 11.01 -20.73 16.78
N GLY A 127 11.99 -20.73 15.87
CA GLY A 127 12.23 -21.85 14.95
C GLY A 127 11.18 -21.96 13.83
N ILE A 128 10.51 -20.85 13.48
CA ILE A 128 9.53 -20.82 12.39
C ILE A 128 10.17 -21.31 11.08
N GLU A 129 9.46 -22.21 10.38
CA GLU A 129 9.88 -22.67 9.06
C GLU A 129 9.36 -21.73 7.99
N ARG A 130 10.13 -21.58 6.90
CA ARG A 130 9.71 -20.79 5.74
C ARG A 130 8.66 -21.57 4.94
N PRO A 131 7.43 -21.06 4.75
CA PRO A 131 6.40 -21.79 4.00
C PRO A 131 6.78 -22.00 2.52
N TYR A 132 7.31 -20.95 1.87
CA TYR A 132 7.64 -20.98 0.45
C TYR A 132 9.12 -20.66 0.19
N GLU A 133 9.76 -21.57 -0.53
CA GLU A 133 11.17 -21.46 -0.87
C GLU A 133 11.46 -20.23 -1.74
N LEU A 134 12.56 -19.57 -1.40
CA LEU A 134 13.04 -18.43 -2.15
C LEU A 134 14.18 -18.85 -3.08
N PRO A 135 14.28 -18.28 -4.29
CA PRO A 135 15.38 -18.59 -5.18
C PRO A 135 16.70 -18.05 -4.62
N ALA A 136 17.50 -18.97 -4.05
CA ALA A 136 18.74 -18.69 -3.32
C ALA A 136 19.79 -17.91 -4.15
N ASP A 137 19.71 -17.94 -5.48
CA ASP A 137 20.63 -17.26 -6.40
C ASP A 137 20.13 -15.89 -6.89
N LYS A 138 18.92 -15.48 -6.51
CA LYS A 138 18.24 -14.28 -7.05
C LYS A 138 17.96 -13.20 -6.03
N ILE A 139 17.98 -13.52 -4.74
CA ILE A 139 17.77 -12.53 -3.68
C ILE A 139 19.10 -11.85 -3.36
N GLY A 140 19.34 -10.71 -3.99
CA GLY A 140 20.44 -9.80 -3.65
C GLY A 140 20.23 -9.17 -2.26
N PRO A 141 21.24 -8.45 -1.73
CA PRO A 141 21.11 -7.77 -0.45
C PRO A 141 20.10 -6.61 -0.55
N GLU A 142 19.23 -6.52 0.45
CA GLU A 142 18.24 -5.46 0.73
C GLU A 142 17.10 -5.27 -0.31
N GLY A 143 15.85 -5.47 0.14
CA GLY A 143 14.64 -5.08 -0.61
C GLY A 143 14.35 -5.86 -1.89
N ALA A 144 15.05 -6.98 -2.12
CA ALA A 144 14.95 -7.76 -3.36
C ALA A 144 13.68 -8.65 -3.44
N VAL A 145 12.92 -8.76 -2.34
CA VAL A 145 11.67 -9.52 -2.26
C VAL A 145 10.59 -8.70 -1.57
N LEU A 146 9.38 -8.78 -2.10
CA LEU A 146 8.15 -8.32 -1.49
C LEU A 146 7.22 -9.51 -1.31
N TYR A 147 6.45 -9.45 -0.24
CA TYR A 147 5.34 -10.34 -0.01
C TYR A 147 4.04 -9.58 -0.13
N GLU A 148 3.11 -10.16 -0.89
CA GLU A 148 1.78 -9.61 -1.06
C GLU A 148 0.74 -10.68 -0.70
N GLN A 149 -0.42 -10.21 -0.27
CA GLN A 149 -1.60 -11.06 -0.07
C GLN A 149 -2.84 -10.25 -0.41
N GLU A 150 -3.72 -10.80 -1.23
CA GLU A 150 -4.97 -10.18 -1.64
C GLU A 150 -6.06 -10.49 -0.62
N LEU A 151 -6.91 -9.50 -0.33
CA LEU A 151 -7.97 -9.58 0.67
C LEU A 151 -9.32 -9.40 -0.01
N TYR A 152 -10.30 -10.21 0.38
CA TYR A 152 -11.65 -10.22 -0.16
C TYR A 152 -12.64 -9.97 0.99
N LEU A 153 -13.54 -9.01 0.81
CA LEU A 153 -14.59 -8.68 1.77
C LEU A 153 -15.94 -9.30 1.37
N ASP A 154 -16.74 -9.70 2.35
CA ASP A 154 -18.16 -10.01 2.15
C ASP A 154 -19.01 -8.72 2.01
N ASP A 155 -20.32 -8.90 1.82
CA ASP A 155 -21.29 -7.82 1.68
C ASP A 155 -21.42 -6.96 2.98
N GLU A 156 -21.02 -7.51 4.13
CA GLU A 156 -20.98 -6.83 5.41
C GLU A 156 -19.66 -6.06 5.66
N GLY A 157 -18.66 -6.23 4.78
CA GLY A 157 -17.35 -5.60 4.88
C GLY A 157 -16.36 -6.34 5.79
N ALA A 158 -16.65 -7.59 6.17
CA ALA A 158 -15.71 -8.46 6.88
C ALA A 158 -14.84 -9.26 5.90
N ILE A 159 -13.65 -9.67 6.33
CA ILE A 159 -12.75 -10.48 5.49
C ILE A 159 -13.36 -11.88 5.34
N GLU A 160 -13.80 -12.22 4.12
CA GLU A 160 -14.32 -13.55 3.79
C GLU A 160 -13.25 -14.51 3.27
N GLY A 161 -12.11 -13.96 2.83
CA GLY A 161 -11.02 -14.75 2.29
C GLY A 161 -9.80 -13.92 1.93
N VAL A 162 -8.71 -14.64 1.73
CA VAL A 162 -7.42 -14.12 1.29
C VAL A 162 -6.84 -15.01 0.20
N SER A 163 -5.97 -14.45 -0.65
CA SER A 163 -5.13 -15.27 -1.52
C SER A 163 -4.07 -16.03 -0.72
N GLY A 164 -3.37 -16.95 -1.38
CA GLY A 164 -2.08 -17.41 -0.85
C GLY A 164 -1.03 -16.29 -0.88
N VAL A 165 0.15 -16.57 -0.33
CA VAL A 165 1.25 -15.60 -0.37
C VAL A 165 1.74 -15.41 -1.80
N ILE A 166 1.85 -14.16 -2.20
CA ILE A 166 2.40 -13.75 -3.49
C ILE A 166 3.83 -13.26 -3.21
N VAL A 167 4.81 -13.85 -3.90
CA VAL A 167 6.21 -13.49 -3.77
C VAL A 167 6.64 -12.74 -5.01
N GLU A 168 7.06 -11.49 -4.85
CA GLU A 168 7.60 -10.69 -5.94
C GLU A 168 9.08 -10.40 -5.69
N TYR A 169 9.97 -10.83 -6.59
CA TYR A 169 11.41 -10.65 -6.42
C TYR A 169 12.13 -10.31 -7.72
N TYR A 170 13.33 -9.75 -7.59
CA TYR A 170 14.19 -9.42 -8.73
C TYR A 170 14.96 -10.64 -9.23
N VAL A 171 14.93 -10.88 -10.54
CA VAL A 171 15.74 -11.93 -11.19
C VAL A 171 17.01 -11.33 -11.81
N ALA A 172 16.92 -10.08 -12.26
CA ALA A 172 17.99 -9.24 -12.78
C ALA A 172 17.61 -7.76 -12.62
N LYS A 173 18.55 -6.82 -12.86
CA LYS A 173 18.26 -5.38 -12.75
C LYS A 173 17.12 -4.99 -13.69
N GLY A 174 15.96 -4.66 -13.11
CA GLY A 174 14.76 -4.25 -13.84
C GLY A 174 13.85 -5.39 -14.31
N GLU A 175 14.19 -6.64 -14.02
CA GLU A 175 13.33 -7.80 -14.30
C GLU A 175 12.84 -8.40 -12.99
N ARG A 176 11.52 -8.43 -12.82
CA ARG A 176 10.83 -8.98 -11.65
C ARG A 176 10.04 -10.21 -12.04
N THR A 177 9.97 -11.14 -11.10
CA THR A 177 9.11 -12.31 -11.18
C THR A 177 8.11 -12.27 -10.04
N THR A 178 6.87 -12.63 -10.36
CA THR A 178 5.79 -12.82 -9.39
C THR A 178 5.43 -14.30 -9.37
N VAL A 179 5.44 -14.90 -8.19
CA VAL A 179 4.98 -16.27 -7.94
C VAL A 179 3.82 -16.22 -6.97
N ARG A 180 2.70 -16.85 -7.31
CA ARG A 180 1.53 -16.95 -6.45
C ARG A 180 1.45 -18.35 -5.85
N HIS A 181 1.27 -18.43 -4.54
CA HIS A 181 1.13 -19.69 -3.81
C HIS A 181 -0.31 -19.90 -3.31
N ASP A 182 -1.28 -19.82 -4.23
CA ASP A 182 -2.70 -20.02 -3.90
C ASP A 182 -2.96 -21.49 -3.53
N GLU A 183 -3.11 -21.77 -2.24
CA GLU A 183 -3.40 -23.13 -1.73
C GLU A 183 -4.88 -23.50 -1.84
N ALA A 184 -5.75 -22.49 -1.78
CA ALA A 184 -7.19 -22.60 -1.95
C ALA A 184 -7.68 -21.75 -3.12
N PRO A 185 -8.81 -22.09 -3.74
CA PRO A 185 -9.45 -21.23 -4.74
C PRO A 185 -9.80 -19.87 -4.13
N VAL A 186 -9.40 -18.80 -4.80
CA VAL A 186 -9.83 -17.43 -4.48
C VAL A 186 -11.13 -17.09 -5.21
N PRO A 187 -11.92 -16.11 -4.72
CA PRO A 187 -13.09 -15.62 -5.42
C PRO A 187 -12.78 -15.19 -6.88
N ASP A 188 -13.66 -15.51 -7.82
CA ASP A 188 -13.54 -15.12 -9.23
C ASP A 188 -14.00 -13.66 -9.44
N ARG A 189 -13.29 -12.73 -8.79
CA ARG A 189 -13.48 -11.28 -8.84
C ARG A 189 -12.18 -10.57 -8.45
N ASP A 190 -12.12 -9.27 -8.71
CA ASP A 190 -11.05 -8.44 -8.19
C ASP A 190 -11.07 -8.43 -6.65
N PRO A 191 -9.89 -8.42 -5.99
CA PRO A 191 -9.80 -8.29 -4.54
C PRO A 191 -10.17 -6.88 -4.09
N ASP A 192 -10.47 -6.74 -2.80
CA ASP A 192 -10.84 -5.47 -2.21
C ASP A 192 -9.62 -4.63 -1.81
N ALA A 193 -8.53 -5.29 -1.43
CA ALA A 193 -7.21 -4.69 -1.31
C ALA A 193 -6.11 -5.76 -1.46
N ARG A 194 -4.86 -5.30 -1.47
CA ARG A 194 -3.69 -6.16 -1.42
C ARG A 194 -2.65 -5.53 -0.52
N VAL A 195 -2.27 -6.22 0.55
CA VAL A 195 -1.13 -5.78 1.37
C VAL A 195 0.17 -6.04 0.59
N GLU A 196 1.12 -5.12 0.66
CA GLU A 196 2.41 -5.21 -0.04
C GLU A 196 3.51 -4.85 0.95
N ILE A 197 4.24 -5.85 1.45
CA ILE A 197 5.20 -5.66 2.54
C ILE A 197 6.60 -6.14 2.19
N SER A 198 7.57 -5.47 2.79
CA SER A 198 8.91 -6.03 2.93
C SER A 198 8.96 -6.94 4.16
N PRO A 199 9.87 -7.92 4.21
CA PRO A 199 10.08 -8.70 5.41
C PRO A 199 10.31 -7.78 6.62
N ALA A 200 9.64 -8.09 7.72
CA ALA A 200 9.76 -7.37 8.98
C ALA A 200 9.88 -8.36 10.14
N PRO A 201 10.71 -8.07 11.17
CA PRO A 201 11.08 -9.02 12.21
C PRO A 201 10.03 -9.12 13.34
N PHE A 202 8.74 -9.07 13.03
CA PHE A 202 7.70 -9.21 14.06
C PHE A 202 7.58 -10.67 14.51
N VAL A 203 7.76 -10.92 15.81
CA VAL A 203 7.70 -12.26 16.42
C VAL A 203 6.31 -12.62 16.98
N ASP A 204 5.35 -11.71 16.83
CA ASP A 204 3.97 -11.85 17.29
C ASP A 204 3.01 -11.35 16.20
N LEU A 205 1.87 -12.04 16.08
CA LEU A 205 0.86 -11.77 15.09
C LEU A 205 0.23 -10.38 15.27
N LYS A 206 0.04 -9.89 16.50
CA LYS A 206 -0.59 -8.57 16.73
C LYS A 206 0.23 -7.40 16.14
N PRO A 207 1.53 -7.22 16.47
CA PRO A 207 2.38 -6.26 15.77
C PRO A 207 2.40 -6.43 14.25
N PHE A 208 2.32 -7.68 13.77
CA PHE A 208 2.29 -7.97 12.34
C PHE A 208 0.99 -7.47 11.68
N ARG A 209 -0.18 -7.71 12.28
CA ARG A 209 -1.45 -7.11 11.85
C ARG A 209 -1.35 -5.60 11.81
N ASP A 210 -0.81 -4.97 12.85
CA ASP A 210 -0.69 -3.51 12.91
C ASP A 210 0.21 -2.99 11.78
N TYR A 211 1.24 -3.74 11.40
CA TYR A 211 2.09 -3.43 10.26
C TYR A 211 1.33 -3.50 8.93
N LEU A 212 0.51 -4.53 8.72
CA LEU A 212 -0.36 -4.65 7.55
C LEU A 212 -1.40 -3.51 7.49
N VAL A 213 -2.00 -3.18 8.63
CA VAL A 213 -2.93 -2.04 8.80
C VAL A 213 -2.25 -0.72 8.43
N TYR A 214 -1.01 -0.52 8.88
CA TYR A 214 -0.23 0.67 8.57
C TYR A 214 0.19 0.72 7.08
N ASN A 215 0.50 -0.42 6.47
CA ASN A 215 0.73 -0.51 5.03
C ASN A 215 -0.51 -0.03 4.26
N LEU A 216 -1.72 -0.51 4.58
CA LEU A 216 -2.96 -0.05 3.95
C LEU A 216 -3.21 1.45 4.15
N ARG A 217 -2.91 1.99 5.34
CA ARG A 217 -2.95 3.45 5.59
C ARG A 217 -2.02 4.22 4.65
N CYS A 218 -0.80 3.71 4.41
CA CYS A 218 0.11 4.25 3.41
C CYS A 218 -0.42 4.08 1.97
N GLN A 219 -1.14 3.00 1.65
CA GLN A 219 -1.76 2.85 0.32
C GLN A 219 -2.90 3.84 0.07
N ILE A 220 -3.68 4.20 1.11
CA ILE A 220 -4.71 5.24 1.03
C ILE A 220 -4.06 6.59 0.69
N ARG A 221 -2.97 6.95 1.36
CA ARG A 221 -2.15 8.11 1.00
C ARG A 221 -1.73 8.07 -0.46
N ASP A 222 -1.21 6.93 -0.92
CA ASP A 222 -0.74 6.76 -2.29
C ASP A 222 -1.84 7.00 -3.33
N CYS A 223 -3.09 6.63 -3.02
CA CYS A 223 -4.25 6.94 -3.87
C CYS A 223 -4.40 8.46 -4.06
N TYR A 224 -4.43 9.24 -2.97
CA TYR A 224 -4.56 10.70 -3.03
C TYR A 224 -3.38 11.37 -3.74
N VAL A 225 -2.15 11.03 -3.35
CA VAL A 225 -0.93 11.55 -3.98
C VAL A 225 -0.89 11.18 -5.46
N GLY A 226 -1.35 9.97 -5.81
CA GLY A 226 -1.48 9.50 -7.18
C GLY A 226 -2.53 10.23 -8.02
N MET A 227 -3.50 10.87 -7.38
CA MET A 227 -4.46 11.77 -8.03
C MET A 227 -3.95 13.21 -8.12
N GLY A 228 -2.76 13.51 -7.56
CA GLY A 228 -2.30 14.89 -7.41
C GLY A 228 -3.10 15.65 -6.35
N LEU A 229 -3.69 14.96 -5.39
CA LEU A 229 -4.37 15.54 -4.24
C LEU A 229 -3.49 15.48 -3.00
N GLU A 230 -3.79 16.38 -2.06
CA GLU A 230 -3.32 16.24 -0.69
C GLU A 230 -4.28 15.30 0.06
N PRO A 231 -3.79 14.23 0.72
CA PRO A 231 -4.63 13.34 1.50
C PRO A 231 -5.25 14.04 2.73
N PRO A 232 -6.38 13.51 3.25
CA PRO A 232 -6.87 13.85 4.59
C PRO A 232 -5.80 13.69 5.66
N ALA A 233 -5.91 14.44 6.76
CA ALA A 233 -4.85 14.55 7.77
C ALA A 233 -4.45 13.18 8.36
N GLU A 234 -5.42 12.32 8.59
CA GLU A 234 -5.22 10.96 9.10
C GLU A 234 -4.47 10.04 8.12
N TYR A 235 -4.33 10.39 6.84
CA TYR A 235 -3.54 9.61 5.87
C TYR A 235 -2.24 10.33 5.48
N LYS A 236 -1.86 11.42 6.17
CA LYS A 236 -0.56 12.08 5.98
C LYS A 236 0.54 11.35 6.74
N VAL A 237 0.83 10.13 6.32
CA VAL A 237 1.81 9.24 6.95
C VAL A 237 3.01 8.98 6.07
N LEU A 238 4.15 8.67 6.68
CA LEU A 238 5.36 8.21 6.00
C LEU A 238 5.48 6.70 6.07
N GLY A 239 6.10 6.10 5.06
CA GLY A 239 6.37 4.66 5.00
C GLY A 239 5.87 4.01 3.71
N PRO A 240 6.27 2.75 3.46
CA PRO A 240 5.93 2.04 2.23
C PRO A 240 4.44 1.69 2.19
N GLY A 241 3.77 2.15 1.13
CA GLY A 241 2.44 1.70 0.74
C GLY A 241 2.55 0.73 -0.43
N GLN A 242 1.98 1.10 -1.57
CA GLN A 242 2.08 0.31 -2.78
C GLN A 242 3.45 0.46 -3.42
N TYR A 243 4.07 -0.66 -3.81
CA TYR A 243 5.40 -0.66 -4.36
C TYR A 243 5.53 0.18 -5.64
N ARG A 244 4.51 0.15 -6.50
CA ARG A 244 4.48 0.96 -7.72
C ARG A 244 4.58 2.46 -7.43
N PHE A 245 4.10 2.91 -6.26
CA PHE A 245 4.18 4.32 -5.85
C PHE A 245 5.53 4.66 -5.25
N THR A 246 6.15 3.75 -4.48
CA THR A 246 7.57 3.88 -4.10
C THR A 246 8.45 4.10 -5.32
N GLY A 247 8.25 3.31 -6.38
CA GLY A 247 8.93 3.50 -7.66
C GLY A 247 8.66 4.89 -8.27
N LYS A 248 7.43 5.40 -8.19
CA LYS A 248 7.12 6.76 -8.67
C LYS A 248 7.82 7.85 -7.85
N TYR A 249 7.80 7.73 -6.52
CA TYR A 249 8.41 8.71 -5.61
C TYR A 249 9.92 8.83 -5.82
N GLN A 250 10.57 7.75 -6.22
CA GLN A 250 12.01 7.74 -6.52
C GLN A 250 12.36 8.34 -7.89
N HIS A 251 11.45 8.30 -8.86
CA HIS A 251 11.78 8.59 -10.27
C HIS A 251 11.09 9.82 -10.86
N PHE A 252 10.03 10.35 -10.23
CA PHE A 252 9.32 11.54 -10.71
C PHE A 252 9.58 12.72 -9.76
N GLU A 253 10.10 13.81 -10.31
CA GLU A 253 10.45 15.02 -9.56
C GLU A 253 9.26 15.70 -8.88
N CYS A 254 8.03 15.44 -9.35
CA CYS A 254 6.81 16.01 -8.77
C CYS A 254 6.40 15.38 -7.44
N TYR A 255 7.08 14.31 -7.00
CA TYR A 255 6.78 13.61 -5.76
C TYR A 255 7.89 13.80 -4.73
N LEU A 256 7.47 13.89 -3.47
CA LEU A 256 8.36 13.77 -2.32
C LEU A 256 8.52 12.31 -1.94
N ALA A 257 9.53 12.01 -1.13
CA ALA A 257 9.86 10.66 -0.69
C ALA A 257 8.90 10.13 0.40
N TYR A 258 7.59 10.08 0.14
CA TYR A 258 6.58 9.63 1.11
C TYR A 258 6.80 8.18 1.61
N PHE A 259 7.50 7.36 0.83
CA PHE A 259 7.87 6.00 1.21
C PHE A 259 8.93 5.93 2.31
N ASP A 260 9.73 7.00 2.46
CA ASP A 260 10.85 7.06 3.39
C ASP A 260 10.35 7.52 4.77
N VAL A 261 10.52 6.65 5.77
CA VAL A 261 10.06 6.88 7.15
C VAL A 261 10.82 8.02 7.83
N ASP A 262 12.01 8.37 7.33
CA ASP A 262 12.86 9.42 7.87
C ASP A 262 12.76 10.74 7.10
N ALA A 263 11.87 10.82 6.09
CA ALA A 263 11.71 12.01 5.28
C ALA A 263 11.12 13.19 6.08
N ASP A 264 11.73 14.37 5.94
CA ASP A 264 11.20 15.62 6.50
C ASP A 264 10.21 16.27 5.52
N ILE A 265 8.94 15.85 5.59
CA ILE A 265 7.85 16.36 4.74
C ILE A 265 6.83 17.09 5.63
N PRO A 266 6.56 18.40 5.41
CA PRO A 266 5.64 19.17 6.24
C PRO A 266 4.25 18.55 6.34
N GLY A 267 3.83 18.26 7.57
CA GLY A 267 2.51 17.70 7.86
C GLY A 267 2.40 16.17 7.70
N TYR A 268 3.52 15.50 7.40
CA TYR A 268 3.60 14.04 7.36
C TYR A 268 4.49 13.54 8.49
N SER A 269 4.18 12.36 9.02
CA SER A 269 5.06 11.70 10.00
C SER A 269 4.96 10.18 9.92
N HIS A 270 6.00 9.49 10.38
CA HIS A 270 5.95 8.06 10.58
C HIS A 270 5.28 7.78 11.94
N GLU A 271 4.04 7.30 11.91
CA GLU A 271 3.21 7.10 13.10
C GLU A 271 3.02 5.62 13.46
N PHE A 272 3.81 4.72 12.87
CA PHE A 272 3.69 3.30 13.15
C PHE A 272 4.14 3.00 14.58
N ALA A 273 3.18 2.61 15.42
CA ALA A 273 3.39 2.20 16.80
C ALA A 273 2.60 0.90 17.03
N PRO A 274 3.23 -0.28 16.85
CA PRO A 274 2.54 -1.56 17.00
C PRO A 274 2.16 -1.83 18.45
N GLU A 275 1.07 -2.57 18.65
CA GLU A 275 0.67 -3.13 19.93
C GLU A 275 1.78 -4.09 20.40
N LEU A 276 2.41 -3.77 21.53
CA LEU A 276 3.53 -4.55 22.02
C LEU A 276 3.04 -5.86 22.66
N PRO A 277 3.77 -6.98 22.50
CA PRO A 277 3.39 -8.27 23.07
C PRO A 277 3.58 -8.34 24.60
N ILE A 278 3.96 -7.22 25.22
CA ILE A 278 4.20 -7.05 26.65
C ILE A 278 3.25 -5.97 27.20
N SER A 279 2.88 -6.09 28.47
CA SER A 279 1.98 -5.13 29.11
C SER A 279 2.64 -3.77 29.38
N ASP A 280 1.84 -2.71 29.55
CA ASP A 280 2.32 -1.37 29.96
C ASP A 280 3.16 -1.40 31.25
N ALA A 281 2.82 -2.32 32.17
CA ALA A 281 3.57 -2.51 33.42
C ALA A 281 4.97 -3.09 33.17
N GLU A 282 5.10 -4.00 32.21
CA GLU A 282 6.38 -4.57 31.79
C GLU A 282 7.18 -3.56 30.97
N LEU A 283 6.52 -2.78 30.10
CA LEU A 283 7.11 -1.66 29.36
C LEU A 283 7.72 -0.61 30.28
N GLY A 284 6.98 -0.21 31.30
CA GLY A 284 7.47 0.75 32.31
C GLY A 284 8.69 0.25 33.09
N GLY A 285 8.93 -1.06 33.09
CA GLY A 285 10.14 -1.68 33.64
C GLY A 285 11.30 -1.75 32.65
N LEU A 286 11.03 -1.69 31.33
CA LEU A 286 12.04 -1.78 30.26
C LEU A 286 12.55 -0.40 29.80
N VAL A 287 11.73 0.64 29.95
CA VAL A 287 12.06 2.01 29.54
C VAL A 287 12.55 2.81 30.75
N ASP A 288 13.82 3.24 30.70
CA ASP A 288 14.41 4.17 31.65
C ASP A 288 14.46 5.59 31.05
N PRO A 289 13.65 6.53 31.55
CA PRO A 289 13.63 7.92 31.06
C PRO A 289 14.98 8.66 31.25
N GLY A 290 15.87 8.15 32.10
CA GLY A 290 17.22 8.67 32.32
C GLY A 290 18.31 8.02 31.47
N SER A 291 17.97 7.04 30.63
CA SER A 291 18.93 6.29 29.82
C SER A 291 19.37 7.06 28.58
N GLU A 292 20.68 7.01 28.28
CA GLU A 292 21.24 7.56 27.03
C GLU A 292 20.95 6.66 25.79
N ARG A 293 20.34 5.48 25.99
CA ARG A 293 19.96 4.58 24.88
C ARG A 293 18.66 5.07 24.22
N SER A 294 18.55 4.94 22.90
CA SER A 294 17.30 5.25 22.19
C SER A 294 16.14 4.39 22.70
N LEU A 295 14.91 4.91 22.65
CA LEU A 295 13.71 4.14 23.01
C LEU A 295 13.65 2.81 22.25
N TYR A 296 13.99 2.83 20.96
CA TYR A 296 14.13 1.62 20.15
C TYR A 296 15.11 0.60 20.77
N SER A 297 16.32 1.03 21.16
CA SER A 297 17.29 0.14 21.81
C SER A 297 16.82 -0.41 23.16
N GLN A 298 15.90 0.28 23.83
CA GLN A 298 15.33 -0.17 25.10
C GLN A 298 14.17 -1.15 24.87
N LEU A 299 13.41 -0.96 23.79
CA LEU A 299 12.24 -1.78 23.44
C LEU A 299 12.56 -2.94 22.50
N LYS A 300 13.74 -2.96 21.85
CA LYS A 300 14.09 -3.96 20.82
C LYS A 300 13.93 -5.40 21.31
N GLY A 301 14.26 -5.65 22.58
CA GLY A 301 14.13 -6.99 23.16
C GLY A 301 12.69 -7.43 23.38
N ALA A 302 11.73 -6.52 23.47
CA ALA A 302 10.31 -6.86 23.56
C ALA A 302 9.64 -6.96 22.18
N LEU A 303 10.20 -6.28 21.18
CA LEU A 303 9.72 -6.32 19.79
C LEU A 303 10.26 -7.52 19.02
N PHE A 304 11.49 -7.95 19.31
CA PHE A 304 12.23 -8.92 18.51
C PHE A 304 12.71 -10.13 19.31
N SER A 305 12.53 -10.17 20.62
CA SER A 305 12.94 -11.31 21.45
C SER A 305 11.76 -11.72 22.35
N ARG A 306 11.62 -13.03 22.63
CA ARG A 306 10.71 -13.56 23.65
C ARG A 306 11.49 -14.19 24.79
#